data_AF-A0A5E4D0W1-F1
#
_entry.id   AF-A0A5E4D0W1-F1
#
_cell.length_a   1.000
_cell.length_b   1.000
_cell.length_c   1.000
_cell.angle_alpha   90.00
_cell.angle_beta   90.00
_cell.angle_gamma   90.00
#
_symmetry.space_group_name_H-M   'P 1'
#
loop_
_entity.id
_entity.type
_entity.pdbx_description
1 polymer ?
#
loop_
_entity_poly.entity_id
_entity_poly.type
_entity_poly.pdbx_seq_one_letter_code
_entity_poly.pdbx_strand_id
1 'polypeptide(L)'
;MGSSIFLSMTSILQRGCSKFKLLGKIAWRSFLLICIGIFIVNPNYCLGPLSWDKVRIPGVLQRLGVTYFVVAVLELLFAKPMLENCVLERSCPFLRDITASWPQWLFILILESIWLGLTFLLPVPGCPIGYLGPGGIGDFGKYPNCTGGAAGYIDRLLLGDDHLYQHPSSAVLYHTKVAYDPEGILGTINSIVMAFLGVQAGKILLYYKDQTKDIIIRFTVWCFILGLISVALTKVSENEAFIPINKNLWSISYVTTLSSFAFFILLVLYPVVDVRGLWTGAPFFYPGMNSILVYVGHEVFEDYFPFQWKLKDNQSHKEHLTQNILATALWVLIAYILYKKKIFWKI
;
A
#
# COMPACT_ATOMS: atom_id res chain seq x y z
N MET A 1 -0.57 2.63 7.30
CA MET A 1 0.73 2.07 7.73
C MET A 1 1.74 3.16 8.07
N GLY A 2 2.10 4.05 7.13
CA GLY A 2 3.14 5.07 7.32
C GLY A 2 3.00 5.94 8.57
N SER A 3 1.85 6.56 8.79
CA SER A 3 1.61 7.43 9.96
C SER A 3 1.82 6.67 11.28
N SER A 4 1.36 5.43 11.35
CA SER A 4 1.51 4.54 12.50
C SER A 4 2.98 4.16 12.75
N ILE A 5 3.80 3.95 11.71
CA ILE A 5 5.24 3.71 11.84
C ILE A 5 5.88 4.88 12.58
N PHE A 6 5.68 6.09 12.08
CA PHE A 6 6.29 7.30 12.64
C PHE A 6 5.87 7.55 14.10
N LEU A 7 4.56 7.49 14.39
CA LEU A 7 4.04 7.74 15.73
C LEU A 7 4.52 6.68 16.75
N SER A 8 4.48 5.39 16.37
CA SER A 8 4.91 4.30 17.26
C SER A 8 6.42 4.33 17.51
N MET A 9 7.23 4.57 16.49
CA MET A 9 8.68 4.64 16.63
C MET A 9 9.10 5.84 17.48
N THR A 10 8.50 7.01 17.26
CA THR A 10 8.82 8.20 18.06
C THR A 10 8.50 7.96 19.54
N SER A 11 7.36 7.32 19.84
CA SER A 11 7.01 6.95 21.22
C SER A 11 8.01 5.96 21.85
N ILE A 12 8.50 4.99 21.09
CA ILE A 12 9.47 4.00 21.58
C ILE A 12 10.86 4.63 21.79
N LEU A 13 11.28 5.51 20.89
CA LEU A 13 12.56 6.22 21.00
C LEU A 13 12.58 7.21 22.17
N GLN A 14 11.46 7.90 22.43
CA GLN A 14 11.30 8.76 23.62
C GLN A 14 11.42 7.98 24.94
N ARG A 15 11.13 6.67 24.95
CA ARG A 15 11.31 5.79 26.11
C ARG A 15 12.75 5.28 26.27
N GLY A 16 13.71 5.79 25.49
CA GLY A 16 15.13 5.43 25.61
C GLY A 16 15.49 4.04 25.08
N CYS A 17 14.67 3.43 24.22
CA CYS A 17 15.01 2.14 23.63
C CYS A 17 16.18 2.27 22.63
N SER A 18 17.16 1.36 22.73
CA SER A 18 18.27 1.28 21.77
C SER A 18 17.79 1.03 20.33
N LYS A 19 18.39 1.73 19.37
CA LYS A 19 18.09 1.59 17.93
C LYS A 19 18.27 0.15 17.44
N PHE A 20 19.29 -0.58 17.92
CA PHE A 20 19.51 -1.98 17.54
C PHE A 20 18.38 -2.91 17.97
N LYS A 21 17.86 -2.73 19.19
CA LYS A 21 16.72 -3.53 19.68
C LYS A 21 15.46 -3.23 18.88
N LEU A 22 15.28 -1.98 18.44
CA LEU A 22 14.17 -1.60 17.58
C LEU A 22 14.32 -2.18 16.16
N LEU A 23 15.52 -2.18 15.59
CA LEU A 23 15.81 -2.80 14.30
C LEU A 23 15.46 -4.30 14.31
N GLY A 24 15.83 -5.03 15.37
CA GLY A 24 15.46 -6.43 15.54
C GLY A 24 13.94 -6.65 15.57
N LYS A 25 13.18 -5.76 16.24
CA LYS A 25 11.71 -5.81 16.24
C LYS A 25 11.12 -5.54 14.86
N ILE A 26 11.67 -4.57 14.12
CA ILE A 26 11.24 -4.24 12.75
C ILE A 26 11.47 -5.45 11.84
N ALA A 27 12.68 -6.02 11.86
CA ALA A 27 13.05 -7.18 11.06
C ALA A 27 12.16 -8.39 11.36
N TRP A 28 11.93 -8.69 12.64
CA TRP A 28 11.08 -9.81 13.06
C TRP A 28 9.63 -9.65 12.59
N ARG A 29 9.06 -8.44 12.76
CA ARG A 29 7.71 -8.15 12.29
C ARG A 29 7.57 -8.27 10.77
N SER A 30 8.53 -7.73 10.03
CA SER A 30 8.57 -7.87 8.56
C SER A 30 8.67 -9.33 8.13
N PHE A 31 9.53 -10.10 8.79
CA PHE A 31 9.70 -11.53 8.53
C PHE A 31 8.39 -12.30 8.76
N LEU A 32 7.73 -12.08 9.91
CA LEU A 32 6.46 -12.74 10.21
C LEU A 32 5.35 -12.37 9.20
N LEU A 33 5.28 -11.10 8.76
CA LEU A 33 4.32 -10.69 7.73
C LEU A 33 4.55 -11.43 6.40
N ILE A 34 5.82 -11.55 5.98
CA ILE A 34 6.18 -12.29 4.77
C ILE A 34 5.83 -13.77 4.91
N CYS A 35 6.16 -14.40 6.03
CA CYS A 35 5.85 -15.82 6.27
C CYS A 35 4.33 -16.08 6.24
N ILE A 36 3.54 -15.27 6.96
CA ILE A 36 2.08 -15.39 6.96
C ILE A 36 1.54 -15.18 5.54
N GLY A 37 2.09 -14.23 4.79
CA GLY A 37 1.77 -13.99 3.39
C GLY A 37 1.99 -15.20 2.49
N ILE A 38 3.13 -15.86 2.59
CA ILE A 38 3.47 -17.04 1.78
C ILE A 38 2.47 -18.18 2.02
N PHE A 39 2.06 -18.40 3.27
CA PHE A 39 1.05 -19.41 3.60
C PHE A 39 -0.33 -19.09 3.04
N ILE A 40 -0.73 -17.82 3.01
CA ILE A 40 -2.07 -17.41 2.58
C ILE A 40 -2.18 -17.36 1.05
N VAL A 41 -1.15 -16.86 0.36
CA VAL A 41 -1.15 -16.67 -1.09
C VAL A 41 -1.12 -17.99 -1.88
N ASN A 42 -0.80 -19.10 -1.21
CA ASN A 42 -0.72 -20.43 -1.82
C ASN A 42 -1.83 -21.34 -1.28
N PRO A 43 -3.13 -21.01 -1.49
CA PRO A 43 -4.20 -21.87 -1.05
C PRO A 43 -4.16 -23.16 -1.88
N ASN A 44 -4.09 -24.30 -1.21
CA ASN A 44 -4.23 -25.61 -1.84
C ASN A 44 -5.37 -26.38 -1.17
N TYR A 45 -6.54 -25.75 -1.15
CA TYR A 45 -7.75 -26.39 -0.67
C TYR A 45 -8.19 -27.39 -1.74
N CYS A 46 -8.08 -28.68 -1.42
CA CYS A 46 -8.64 -29.80 -2.18
C CYS A 46 -7.95 -30.19 -3.52
N LEU A 47 -6.82 -29.57 -3.92
CA LEU A 47 -6.10 -29.92 -5.17
C LEU A 47 -4.86 -30.82 -4.96
N GLY A 48 -4.57 -31.24 -3.73
CA GLY A 48 -3.43 -32.11 -3.38
C GLY A 48 -2.24 -31.34 -2.77
N PRO A 49 -1.05 -31.92 -2.62
CA PRO A 49 0.13 -31.17 -2.18
C PRO A 49 0.61 -30.21 -3.27
N LEU A 50 0.98 -28.98 -2.89
CA LEU A 50 1.55 -28.00 -3.82
C LEU A 50 3.01 -28.36 -4.11
N SER A 51 3.37 -28.49 -5.38
CA SER A 51 4.78 -28.61 -5.76
C SER A 51 5.51 -27.31 -5.46
N TRP A 52 6.72 -27.41 -4.90
CA TRP A 52 7.59 -26.25 -4.62
C TRP A 52 7.82 -25.38 -5.86
N ASP A 53 7.83 -25.99 -7.04
CA ASP A 53 8.04 -25.32 -8.33
C ASP A 53 6.89 -24.38 -8.74
N LYS A 54 5.70 -24.50 -8.12
CA LYS A 54 4.49 -23.71 -8.46
C LYS A 54 4.07 -22.76 -7.35
N VAL A 55 4.92 -22.55 -6.36
CA VAL A 55 4.62 -21.67 -5.22
C VAL A 55 4.66 -20.22 -5.67
N ARG A 56 3.54 -19.51 -5.54
CA ARG A 56 3.50 -18.06 -5.76
C ARG A 56 4.28 -17.34 -4.66
N ILE A 57 5.25 -16.52 -5.06
CA ILE A 57 6.13 -15.79 -4.15
C ILE A 57 5.57 -14.39 -3.83
N PRO A 58 5.23 -13.54 -4.82
CA PRO A 58 4.73 -12.21 -4.53
C PRO A 58 3.31 -12.26 -3.96
N GLY A 59 3.03 -11.33 -3.05
CA GLY A 59 1.75 -11.27 -2.38
C GLY A 59 1.58 -10.00 -1.57
N VAL A 60 0.34 -9.71 -1.18
CA VAL A 60 -0.02 -8.46 -0.53
C VAL A 60 0.74 -8.32 0.79
N LEU A 61 0.76 -9.35 1.64
CA LEU A 61 1.46 -9.29 2.92
C LEU A 61 2.99 -9.24 2.76
N GLN A 62 3.53 -9.88 1.73
CA GLN A 62 4.96 -9.83 1.40
C GLN A 62 5.34 -8.40 1.01
N ARG A 63 4.60 -7.77 0.09
CA ARG A 63 4.79 -6.36 -0.30
C ARG A 63 4.66 -5.42 0.89
N LEU A 64 3.65 -5.62 1.74
CA LEU A 64 3.45 -4.82 2.96
C LEU A 64 4.59 -5.02 3.97
N GLY A 65 5.11 -6.24 4.10
CA GLY A 65 6.24 -6.57 4.98
C GLY A 65 7.55 -5.91 4.54
N VAL A 66 7.86 -5.95 3.23
CA VAL A 66 9.02 -5.26 2.63
C VAL A 66 8.87 -3.76 2.72
N THR A 67 7.69 -3.24 2.37
CA THR A 67 7.37 -1.80 2.46
C THR A 67 7.54 -1.28 3.89
N TYR A 68 6.98 -2.00 4.88
CA TYR A 68 7.14 -1.69 6.29
C TYR A 68 8.61 -1.70 6.69
N PHE A 69 9.38 -2.71 6.28
CA PHE A 69 10.80 -2.84 6.60
C PHE A 69 11.58 -1.60 6.12
N VAL A 70 11.47 -1.28 4.82
CA VAL A 70 12.24 -0.19 4.21
C VAL A 70 11.88 1.15 4.85
N VAL A 71 10.58 1.46 5.00
CA VAL A 71 10.13 2.72 5.57
C VAL A 71 10.50 2.83 7.05
N ALA A 72 10.35 1.77 7.85
CA ALA A 72 10.69 1.79 9.26
C ALA A 72 12.20 1.87 9.51
N VAL A 73 13.03 1.19 8.70
CA VAL A 73 14.49 1.32 8.75
C VAL A 73 14.93 2.72 8.36
N LEU A 74 14.36 3.28 7.28
CA LEU A 74 14.63 4.66 6.85
C LEU A 74 14.29 5.67 7.96
N GLU A 75 13.15 5.51 8.62
CA GLU A 75 12.80 6.33 9.80
C GLU A 75 13.77 6.12 10.96
N LEU A 76 14.23 4.89 11.23
CA LEU A 76 15.13 4.60 12.35
C LEU A 76 16.52 5.21 12.18
N LEU A 77 17.05 5.14 10.95
CA LEU A 77 18.36 5.68 10.60
C LEU A 77 18.39 7.20 10.78
N PHE A 78 17.37 7.88 10.28
CA PHE A 78 17.27 9.35 10.30
C PHE A 78 16.47 9.89 11.50
N ALA A 79 16.05 9.04 12.43
CA ALA A 79 15.41 9.47 13.67
C ALA A 79 16.38 10.33 14.49
N LYS A 80 16.06 11.62 14.58
CA LYS A 80 16.68 12.57 15.51
C LYS A 80 15.95 12.50 16.86
N PRO A 81 16.64 12.42 18.01
CA PRO A 81 15.99 12.58 19.30
C PRO A 81 15.31 13.95 19.31
N MET A 82 13.98 13.96 19.47
CA MET A 82 13.16 15.18 19.43
C MET A 82 13.47 16.16 20.58
N LEU A 83 14.32 15.75 21.53
CA LEU A 83 14.65 16.44 22.75
C LEU A 83 16.05 17.07 22.64
N GLU A 84 16.18 18.19 21.93
CA GLU A 84 17.21 19.24 22.22
C GLU A 84 17.15 20.44 21.27
N ASN A 85 16.68 20.29 20.02
CA ASN A 85 16.76 21.39 19.04
C ASN A 85 15.54 22.31 19.06
N CYS A 86 15.13 22.77 20.24
CA CYS A 86 14.14 23.83 20.39
C CYS A 86 14.76 25.24 20.29
N VAL A 87 16.09 25.38 20.16
CA VAL A 87 16.75 26.69 20.27
C VAL A 87 17.62 27.08 19.06
N LEU A 88 18.00 26.16 18.17
CA LEU A 88 19.03 26.49 17.16
C LEU A 88 18.73 25.90 15.78
N GLU A 89 17.80 26.50 15.03
CA GLU A 89 18.01 26.75 13.59
C GLU A 89 16.88 27.60 13.02
N ARG A 90 17.27 28.79 12.58
CA ARG A 90 16.47 29.88 12.05
C ARG A 90 16.09 29.61 10.58
N SER A 91 15.64 28.41 10.26
CA SER A 91 15.13 28.06 8.92
C SER A 91 13.61 27.99 8.96
N CYS A 92 12.96 28.52 7.91
CA CYS A 92 11.51 28.75 7.79
C CYS A 92 10.65 27.76 8.60
N PRO A 93 9.91 28.21 9.65
CA PRO A 93 9.09 27.32 10.49
C PRO A 93 8.01 26.57 9.68
N PHE A 94 7.69 27.07 8.48
CA PHE A 94 6.70 26.51 7.57
C PHE A 94 7.17 25.26 6.80
N LEU A 95 8.45 24.90 6.75
CA LEU A 95 8.89 23.68 6.02
C LEU A 95 9.64 22.69 6.92
N ARG A 96 9.51 22.83 8.25
CA ARG A 96 10.29 22.08 9.23
C ARG A 96 10.14 20.55 9.10
N ASP A 97 8.94 20.08 8.79
CA ASP A 97 8.63 18.67 8.55
C ASP A 97 9.38 18.08 7.33
N ILE A 98 9.46 18.86 6.25
CA ILE A 98 10.13 18.47 5.00
C ILE A 98 11.65 18.62 5.14
N THR A 99 12.13 19.76 5.63
CA THR A 99 13.57 20.02 5.78
C THR A 99 14.23 19.08 6.78
N ALA A 100 13.55 18.72 7.88
CA ALA A 100 14.07 17.72 8.80
C ALA A 100 14.18 16.32 8.19
N SER A 101 13.36 16.02 7.17
CA SER A 101 13.27 14.72 6.50
C SER A 101 13.97 14.69 5.14
N TRP A 102 14.79 15.69 4.80
CA TRP A 102 15.38 15.83 3.47
C TRP A 102 16.18 14.60 2.97
N PRO A 103 16.95 13.85 3.81
CA PRO A 103 17.68 12.69 3.31
C PRO A 103 16.74 11.54 2.94
N GLN A 104 15.61 11.44 3.63
CA GLN A 104 14.59 10.43 3.35
C GLN A 104 13.85 10.76 2.05
N TRP A 105 13.51 12.04 1.83
CA TRP A 105 12.96 12.49 0.56
C TRP A 105 13.91 12.21 -0.61
N LEU A 106 15.21 12.45 -0.44
CA LEU A 106 16.21 12.11 -1.45
C LEU A 106 16.21 10.61 -1.76
N PHE A 107 16.19 9.74 -0.74
CA PHE A 107 16.13 8.29 -0.93
C PHE A 107 14.86 7.87 -1.69
N ILE A 108 13.71 8.43 -1.35
CA ILE A 108 12.42 8.12 -2.00
C ILE A 108 12.40 8.62 -3.45
N LEU A 109 12.97 9.80 -3.73
CA LEU A 109 13.09 10.32 -5.09
C LEU A 109 14.04 9.48 -5.95
N ILE A 110 15.11 8.94 -5.37
CA ILE A 110 16.01 8.01 -6.08
C ILE A 110 15.25 6.73 -6.45
N LEU A 111 14.50 6.15 -5.50
CA LEU A 111 13.68 4.96 -5.77
C LEU A 111 12.65 5.21 -6.87
N GLU A 112 11.93 6.34 -6.82
CA GLU A 112 10.98 6.73 -7.86
C GLU A 112 11.67 6.94 -9.22
N SER A 113 12.86 7.55 -9.23
CA SER A 113 13.64 7.73 -10.46
C SER A 113 14.07 6.39 -11.06
N ILE A 114 14.43 5.41 -10.23
CA ILE A 114 14.71 4.04 -10.66
C ILE A 114 13.45 3.39 -11.24
N TRP A 115 12.30 3.55 -10.59
CA TRP A 115 11.03 3.02 -11.10
C TRP A 115 10.67 3.59 -12.47
N LEU A 116 10.75 4.92 -12.63
CA LEU A 116 10.51 5.60 -13.91
C LEU A 116 11.51 5.16 -14.98
N GLY A 117 12.80 5.09 -14.63
CA GLY A 117 13.85 4.64 -15.54
C GLY A 117 13.61 3.21 -16.04
N LEU A 118 13.33 2.26 -15.14
CA LEU A 118 13.03 0.88 -15.51
C LEU A 118 11.74 0.76 -16.31
N THR A 119 10.70 1.52 -15.95
CA THR A 119 9.40 1.43 -16.62
C THR A 119 9.46 1.98 -18.06
N PHE A 120 10.15 3.10 -18.27
CA PHE A 120 10.14 3.81 -19.56
C PHE A 120 11.37 3.62 -20.43
N LEU A 121 12.50 3.14 -19.89
CA LEU A 121 13.75 3.01 -20.67
C LEU A 121 14.18 1.57 -20.90
N LEU A 122 13.62 0.59 -20.17
CA LEU A 122 13.99 -0.81 -20.33
C LEU A 122 13.42 -1.38 -21.65
N PRO A 123 14.27 -1.86 -22.58
CA PRO A 123 13.78 -2.50 -23.80
C PRO A 123 13.27 -3.91 -23.48
N VAL A 124 11.96 -4.12 -23.61
CA VAL A 124 11.34 -5.43 -23.46
C VAL A 124 11.17 -6.08 -24.84
N PRO A 125 11.64 -7.32 -25.04
CA PRO A 125 11.51 -8.00 -26.33
C PRO A 125 10.06 -8.09 -26.82
N GLY A 126 9.80 -7.59 -28.02
CA GLY A 126 8.47 -7.64 -28.65
C GLY A 126 7.45 -6.59 -28.15
N CYS A 127 7.86 -5.68 -27.25
CA CYS A 127 7.00 -4.63 -26.70
C CYS A 127 7.54 -3.23 -27.04
N PRO A 128 6.66 -2.22 -27.19
CA PRO A 128 7.12 -0.85 -27.33
C PRO A 128 7.74 -0.37 -26.02
N ILE A 129 8.71 0.52 -26.12
CA ILE A 129 9.37 1.14 -24.96
C ILE A 129 8.33 1.92 -24.17
N GLY A 130 8.28 1.74 -22.84
CA GLY A 130 7.31 2.39 -21.98
C GLY A 130 5.90 1.79 -22.03
N TYR A 131 5.74 0.54 -22.43
CA TYR A 131 4.43 -0.13 -22.45
C TYR A 131 3.86 -0.31 -21.03
N LEU A 132 2.66 0.23 -20.79
CA LEU A 132 1.93 0.13 -19.51
C LEU A 132 0.61 -0.65 -19.63
N GLY A 133 0.36 -1.22 -20.81
CA GLY A 133 -0.91 -1.86 -21.13
C GLY A 133 -1.03 -3.30 -20.59
N PRO A 134 -2.24 -3.86 -20.68
CA PRO A 134 -2.51 -5.22 -20.24
C PRO A 134 -1.96 -6.29 -21.19
N GLY A 135 -1.61 -5.95 -22.43
CA GLY A 135 -1.35 -6.93 -23.49
C GLY A 135 -2.62 -7.70 -23.88
N GLY A 136 -2.47 -8.93 -24.37
CA GLY A 136 -3.60 -9.75 -24.83
C GLY A 136 -4.34 -9.10 -26.00
N ILE A 137 -5.67 -8.96 -25.90
CA ILE A 137 -6.50 -8.22 -26.87
C ILE A 137 -6.43 -6.68 -26.70
N GLY A 138 -5.71 -6.19 -25.69
CA GLY A 138 -5.43 -4.76 -25.52
C GLY A 138 -4.68 -4.18 -26.73
N ASP A 139 -4.86 -2.88 -26.98
CA ASP A 139 -4.30 -2.18 -28.15
C ASP A 139 -4.62 -2.88 -29.48
N PHE A 140 -5.86 -3.37 -29.62
CA PHE A 140 -6.33 -4.16 -30.76
C PHE A 140 -5.51 -5.44 -31.02
N GLY A 141 -4.91 -6.02 -29.98
CA GLY A 141 -4.14 -7.26 -30.08
C GLY A 141 -2.72 -7.08 -30.63
N LYS A 142 -2.21 -5.84 -30.70
CA LYS A 142 -0.88 -5.56 -31.26
C LYS A 142 0.27 -6.13 -30.43
N TYR A 143 0.08 -6.23 -29.10
CA TYR A 143 1.13 -6.64 -28.15
C TYR A 143 0.65 -7.74 -27.19
N PRO A 144 0.32 -8.94 -27.70
CA PRO A 144 -0.38 -9.95 -26.91
C PRO A 144 0.45 -10.49 -25.73
N ASN A 145 1.78 -10.55 -25.88
CA ASN A 145 2.70 -11.11 -24.87
C ASN A 145 3.32 -10.04 -23.96
N CYS A 146 2.86 -8.79 -24.01
CA CYS A 146 3.45 -7.66 -23.30
C CYS A 146 2.76 -7.35 -21.97
N THR A 147 2.11 -8.34 -21.34
CA THR A 147 1.35 -8.13 -20.11
C THR A 147 2.24 -7.57 -19.00
N GLY A 148 1.89 -6.35 -18.57
CA GLY A 148 2.60 -5.61 -17.52
C GLY A 148 3.91 -4.94 -17.96
N GLY A 149 4.24 -4.95 -19.26
CA GLY A 149 5.42 -4.30 -19.82
C GLY A 149 6.72 -4.67 -19.08
N ALA A 150 7.49 -3.64 -18.71
CA ALA A 150 8.75 -3.78 -17.98
C ALA A 150 8.56 -4.44 -16.60
N ALA A 151 7.49 -4.13 -15.88
CA ALA A 151 7.23 -4.69 -14.55
C ALA A 151 7.08 -6.22 -14.62
N GLY A 152 6.17 -6.68 -15.47
CA GLY A 152 5.96 -8.12 -15.67
C GLY A 152 7.19 -8.83 -16.22
N TYR A 153 7.96 -8.18 -17.08
CA TYR A 153 9.20 -8.75 -17.62
C TYR A 153 10.27 -8.97 -16.54
N ILE A 154 10.49 -7.97 -15.67
CA ILE A 154 11.43 -8.08 -14.55
C ILE A 154 11.00 -9.18 -13.59
N ASP A 155 9.71 -9.25 -13.25
CA ASP A 155 9.20 -10.26 -12.34
C ASP A 155 9.39 -11.68 -12.90
N ARG A 156 9.11 -11.90 -14.20
CA ARG A 156 9.37 -13.18 -14.87
C ARG A 156 10.85 -13.54 -14.92
N LEU A 157 11.72 -12.56 -15.16
CA LEU A 157 13.17 -12.77 -15.22
C LEU A 157 13.77 -13.16 -13.86
N LEU A 158 13.29 -12.54 -12.78
CA LEU A 158 13.86 -12.72 -11.44
C LEU A 158 13.21 -13.86 -10.65
N LEU A 159 11.90 -14.04 -10.79
CA LEU A 159 11.14 -15.02 -10.01
C LEU A 159 10.79 -16.26 -10.83
N GLY A 160 10.78 -16.19 -12.16
CA GLY A 160 10.31 -17.27 -13.04
C GLY A 160 8.79 -17.26 -13.21
N ASP A 161 8.30 -17.75 -14.35
CA ASP A 161 6.88 -17.72 -14.70
C ASP A 161 6.00 -18.54 -13.72
N ASP A 162 6.50 -19.66 -13.20
CA ASP A 162 5.73 -20.55 -12.33
C ASP A 162 5.49 -19.99 -10.91
N HIS A 163 6.31 -19.03 -10.49
CA HIS A 163 6.23 -18.40 -9.17
C HIS A 163 5.39 -17.11 -9.14
N LEU A 164 4.79 -16.75 -10.27
CA LEU A 164 3.91 -15.58 -10.42
C LEU A 164 2.44 -15.97 -10.38
N TYR A 165 1.58 -14.96 -10.24
CA TYR A 165 0.14 -15.16 -10.31
C TYR A 165 -0.32 -15.57 -11.71
N GLN A 166 -0.96 -16.75 -11.78
CA GLN A 166 -1.40 -17.36 -13.04
C GLN A 166 -2.79 -16.88 -13.50
N HIS A 167 -3.57 -16.26 -12.60
CA HIS A 167 -4.93 -15.82 -12.88
C HIS A 167 -5.12 -14.31 -12.69
N PRO A 168 -4.27 -13.45 -13.29
CA PRO A 168 -4.41 -12.01 -13.15
C PRO A 168 -5.74 -11.53 -13.76
N SER A 169 -6.28 -10.41 -13.26
CA SER A 169 -7.53 -9.85 -13.80
C SER A 169 -7.45 -9.54 -15.29
N SER A 170 -6.24 -9.28 -15.82
CA SER A 170 -6.00 -9.11 -17.25
C SER A 170 -6.25 -10.37 -18.07
N ALA A 171 -6.12 -11.57 -17.49
CA ALA A 171 -6.40 -12.83 -18.17
C ALA A 171 -7.91 -12.99 -18.43
N VAL A 172 -8.74 -12.50 -17.51
CA VAL A 172 -10.21 -12.54 -17.65
C VAL A 172 -10.70 -11.49 -18.63
N LEU A 173 -10.25 -10.24 -18.50
CA LEU A 173 -10.77 -9.12 -19.29
C LEU A 173 -10.10 -8.97 -20.67
N TYR A 174 -8.79 -9.24 -20.75
CA TYR A 174 -7.98 -9.03 -21.95
C TYR A 174 -7.42 -10.32 -22.55
N HIS A 175 -7.85 -11.48 -22.06
CA HIS A 175 -7.42 -12.80 -22.57
C HIS A 175 -5.90 -12.96 -22.65
N THR A 176 -5.17 -12.37 -21.69
CA THR A 176 -3.71 -12.48 -21.61
C THR A 176 -3.29 -13.90 -21.26
N LYS A 177 -2.27 -14.42 -21.93
CA LYS A 177 -1.73 -15.76 -21.68
C LYS A 177 -0.47 -15.76 -20.80
N VAL A 178 0.14 -14.60 -20.60
CA VAL A 178 1.40 -14.45 -19.89
C VAL A 178 1.13 -14.23 -18.40
N ALA A 179 1.88 -14.93 -17.55
CA ALA A 179 1.82 -14.77 -16.10
C ALA A 179 2.21 -13.34 -15.68
N TYR A 180 1.48 -12.78 -14.73
CA TYR A 180 1.69 -11.42 -14.26
C TYR A 180 1.24 -11.28 -12.81
N ASP A 181 2.13 -10.75 -11.96
CA ASP A 181 1.82 -10.54 -10.56
C ASP A 181 1.59 -9.05 -10.24
N PRO A 182 0.40 -8.66 -9.76
CA PRO A 182 0.17 -7.27 -9.34
C PRO A 182 0.95 -6.90 -8.09
N GLU A 183 1.48 -7.87 -7.36
CA GLU A 183 2.26 -7.73 -6.12
C GLU A 183 3.78 -7.78 -6.35
N GLY A 184 4.23 -7.67 -7.61
CA GLY A 184 5.61 -7.78 -8.06
C GLY A 184 6.60 -6.73 -7.50
N ILE A 185 7.86 -6.90 -7.90
CA ILE A 185 9.03 -6.20 -7.35
C ILE A 185 8.96 -4.71 -7.66
N LEU A 186 8.68 -4.37 -8.92
CA LEU A 186 8.68 -2.98 -9.36
C LEU A 186 7.56 -2.17 -8.68
N GLY A 187 6.37 -2.76 -8.51
CA GLY A 187 5.25 -2.13 -7.79
C GLY A 187 5.52 -1.93 -6.28
N THR A 188 6.45 -2.70 -5.70
CA THR A 188 6.85 -2.53 -4.30
C THR A 188 7.59 -1.21 -4.07
N ILE A 189 8.31 -0.68 -5.06
CA ILE A 189 8.92 0.66 -5.00
C ILE A 189 7.86 1.72 -4.76
N ASN A 190 6.82 1.73 -5.58
CA ASN A 190 5.73 2.70 -5.48
C ASN A 190 4.89 2.49 -4.19
N SER A 191 4.87 1.27 -3.64
CA SER A 191 4.29 0.99 -2.33
C SER A 191 5.08 1.65 -1.19
N ILE A 192 6.42 1.67 -1.28
CA ILE A 192 7.30 2.39 -0.35
C ILE A 192 7.01 3.90 -0.42
N VAL A 193 6.87 4.47 -1.63
CA VAL A 193 6.52 5.88 -1.83
C VAL A 193 5.18 6.22 -1.15
N MET A 194 4.14 5.41 -1.39
CA MET A 194 2.83 5.59 -0.77
C MET A 194 2.89 5.50 0.77
N ALA A 195 3.62 4.52 1.30
CA ALA A 195 3.79 4.38 2.75
C ALA A 195 4.57 5.56 3.35
N PHE A 196 5.57 6.09 2.64
CA PHE A 196 6.32 7.27 3.06
C PHE A 196 5.46 8.55 3.06
N LEU A 197 4.56 8.74 2.09
CA LEU A 197 3.56 9.82 2.16
C LEU A 197 2.67 9.71 3.41
N GLY A 198 2.37 8.48 3.85
CA GLY A 198 1.72 8.25 5.14
C GLY A 198 2.60 8.65 6.35
N VAL A 199 3.91 8.43 6.29
CA VAL A 199 4.86 8.92 7.31
C VAL A 199 4.83 10.44 7.37
N GLN A 200 4.78 11.12 6.22
CA GLN A 200 4.66 12.57 6.15
C GLN A 200 3.39 13.06 6.87
N ALA A 201 2.26 12.38 6.68
CA ALA A 201 1.04 12.69 7.43
C ALA A 201 1.22 12.53 8.96
N GLY A 202 1.93 11.48 9.40
CA GLY A 202 2.27 11.30 10.83
C GLY A 202 3.19 12.40 11.38
N LYS A 203 4.16 12.85 10.59
CA LYS A 203 5.06 13.97 10.92
C LYS A 203 4.31 15.27 11.10
N ILE A 204 3.38 15.57 10.21
CA ILE A 204 2.52 16.77 10.29
C ILE A 204 1.77 16.77 11.63
N LEU A 205 1.14 15.65 11.99
CA LEU A 205 0.37 15.53 13.24
C LEU A 205 1.24 15.72 14.50
N LEU A 206 2.50 15.27 14.48
CA LEU A 206 3.37 15.33 15.65
C LEU A 206 4.15 16.65 15.76
N TYR A 207 4.69 17.18 14.65
CA TYR A 207 5.47 18.42 14.66
C TYR A 207 4.62 19.66 14.92
N TYR A 208 3.38 19.65 14.43
CA TYR A 208 2.42 20.75 14.59
C TYR A 208 1.33 20.37 15.61
N LYS A 209 1.69 19.53 16.58
CA LYS A 209 0.80 19.17 17.68
C LYS A 209 0.28 20.43 18.35
N ASP A 210 -1.02 20.45 18.65
CA ASP A 210 -1.76 21.58 19.22
C ASP A 210 -1.91 22.81 18.30
N GLN A 211 -1.35 22.76 17.08
CA GLN A 211 -1.47 23.80 16.04
C GLN A 211 -2.44 23.36 14.93
N THR A 212 -3.73 23.29 15.26
CA THR A 212 -4.79 22.82 14.36
C THR A 212 -4.80 23.53 13.00
N LYS A 213 -4.56 24.84 12.96
CA LYS A 213 -4.54 25.61 11.70
C LYS A 213 -3.41 25.13 10.78
N ASP A 214 -2.22 24.90 11.32
CA ASP A 214 -1.05 24.46 10.54
C ASP A 214 -1.22 23.03 10.02
N ILE A 215 -1.82 22.13 10.81
CA ILE A 215 -2.14 20.76 10.36
C ILE A 215 -3.12 20.80 9.17
N ILE A 216 -4.21 21.57 9.29
CA ILE A 216 -5.23 21.70 8.24
C ILE A 216 -4.63 22.29 6.95
N ILE A 217 -3.83 23.35 7.07
CA ILE A 217 -3.14 23.96 5.92
C ILE A 217 -2.24 22.92 5.24
N ARG A 218 -1.49 22.12 5.99
CA ARG A 218 -0.58 21.12 5.41
C ARG A 218 -1.30 19.97 4.72
N PHE A 219 -2.35 19.43 5.33
CA PHE A 219 -3.16 18.40 4.68
C PHE A 219 -3.80 18.93 3.40
N THR A 220 -4.22 20.20 3.40
CA THR A 220 -4.72 20.88 2.20
C THR A 220 -3.63 21.00 1.13
N VAL A 221 -2.43 21.49 1.49
CA VAL A 221 -1.29 21.63 0.57
C VAL A 221 -0.89 20.28 -0.03
N TRP A 222 -0.74 19.23 0.78
CA TRP A 222 -0.39 17.89 0.28
C TRP A 222 -1.49 17.30 -0.61
N CYS A 223 -2.76 17.47 -0.23
CA CYS A 223 -3.90 17.06 -1.05
C CYS A 223 -3.82 17.71 -2.44
N PHE A 224 -3.62 19.03 -2.51
CA PHE A 224 -3.55 19.76 -3.77
C PHE A 224 -2.31 19.42 -4.60
N ILE A 225 -1.12 19.37 -4.00
CA ILE A 225 0.12 19.04 -4.72
C ILE A 225 0.02 17.65 -5.35
N LEU A 226 -0.36 16.65 -4.57
CA LEU A 226 -0.50 15.27 -5.07
C LEU A 226 -1.63 15.15 -6.10
N GLY A 227 -2.72 15.90 -5.91
CA GLY A 227 -3.82 15.97 -6.86
C GLY A 227 -3.40 16.59 -8.21
N LEU A 228 -2.62 17.68 -8.18
CA LEU A 228 -2.08 18.32 -9.39
C LEU A 228 -1.10 17.42 -10.12
N ILE A 229 -0.20 16.74 -9.41
CA ILE A 229 0.70 15.74 -10.01
C ILE A 229 -0.11 14.62 -10.65
N SER A 230 -1.12 14.10 -9.94
CA SER A 230 -2.00 13.06 -10.48
C SER A 230 -2.71 13.52 -11.76
N VAL A 231 -3.27 14.74 -11.77
CA VAL A 231 -3.94 15.32 -12.94
C VAL A 231 -2.97 15.51 -14.10
N ALA A 232 -1.74 15.97 -13.84
CA ALA A 232 -0.71 16.12 -14.86
C ALA A 232 -0.31 14.79 -15.49
N LEU A 233 -0.19 13.73 -14.69
CA LEU A 233 0.17 12.39 -15.17
C LEU A 233 -0.96 11.73 -15.98
N THR A 234 -2.22 11.97 -15.60
CA THR A 234 -3.38 11.36 -16.27
C THR A 234 -3.93 12.21 -17.42
N LYS A 235 -3.55 13.49 -17.52
CA LYS A 235 -4.15 14.47 -18.44
C LYS A 235 -5.68 14.59 -18.32
N VAL A 236 -6.27 14.10 -17.22
CA VAL A 236 -7.73 13.97 -17.06
C VAL A 236 -8.36 13.18 -18.23
N SER A 237 -7.61 12.25 -18.83
CA SER A 237 -8.07 11.40 -19.93
C SER A 237 -8.00 9.94 -19.51
N GLU A 238 -8.99 9.17 -19.94
CA GLU A 238 -9.03 7.73 -19.72
C GLU A 238 -8.01 6.99 -20.61
N ASN A 239 -7.81 7.47 -21.84
CA ASN A 239 -7.09 6.74 -22.89
C ASN A 239 -5.76 7.37 -23.31
N GLU A 240 -5.51 8.66 -22.98
CA GLU A 240 -4.32 9.40 -23.45
C GLU A 240 -3.40 9.87 -22.32
N ALA A 241 -3.48 9.23 -21.15
CA ALA A 241 -2.62 9.52 -20.00
C ALA A 241 -1.14 9.22 -20.30
N PHE A 242 -0.21 10.01 -19.73
CA PHE A 242 1.21 9.63 -19.73
C PHE A 242 1.43 8.38 -18.87
N ILE A 243 0.78 8.35 -17.70
CA ILE A 243 0.78 7.21 -16.79
C ILE A 243 -0.66 7.01 -16.30
N PRO A 244 -1.42 6.03 -16.84
CA PRO A 244 -2.78 5.79 -16.39
C PRO A 244 -2.81 5.30 -14.94
N ILE A 245 -3.93 5.58 -14.25
CA ILE A 245 -4.17 5.08 -12.89
C ILE A 245 -4.32 3.56 -12.99
N ASN A 246 -3.28 2.83 -12.57
CA ASN A 246 -3.23 1.39 -12.71
C ASN A 246 -2.84 0.76 -11.37
N LYS A 247 -3.81 0.09 -10.74
CA LYS A 247 -3.63 -0.64 -9.48
C LYS A 247 -2.70 -1.84 -9.66
N ASN A 248 -2.82 -2.58 -10.76
CA ASN A 248 -2.04 -3.80 -11.01
C ASN A 248 -0.55 -3.51 -11.21
N LEU A 249 -0.20 -2.37 -11.81
CA LEU A 249 1.19 -1.90 -11.91
C LEU A 249 1.65 -1.12 -10.68
N TRP A 250 0.72 -0.82 -9.77
CA TRP A 250 0.91 0.13 -8.66
C TRP A 250 1.52 1.45 -9.16
N SER A 251 0.96 2.03 -10.23
CA SER A 251 1.56 3.17 -10.93
C SER A 251 1.72 4.43 -10.06
N ILE A 252 2.66 5.31 -10.39
CA ILE A 252 2.85 6.56 -9.64
C ILE A 252 1.62 7.48 -9.70
N SER A 253 0.85 7.47 -10.79
CA SER A 253 -0.44 8.15 -10.85
C SER A 253 -1.43 7.54 -9.86
N TYR A 254 -1.52 6.21 -9.75
CA TYR A 254 -2.31 5.55 -8.71
C TYR A 254 -1.85 5.95 -7.30
N VAL A 255 -0.54 5.97 -7.03
CA VAL A 255 0.01 6.40 -5.73
C VAL A 255 -0.38 7.84 -5.38
N THR A 256 -0.19 8.77 -6.32
CA THR A 256 -0.47 10.20 -6.10
C THR A 256 -1.97 10.48 -5.97
N THR A 257 -2.81 9.84 -6.79
CA THR A 257 -4.28 9.93 -6.66
C THR A 257 -4.74 9.47 -5.28
N LEU A 258 -4.36 8.25 -4.87
CA LEU A 258 -4.81 7.66 -3.60
C LEU A 258 -4.28 8.43 -2.40
N SER A 259 -3.05 8.92 -2.48
CA SER A 259 -2.46 9.74 -1.42
C SER A 259 -3.15 11.10 -1.30
N SER A 260 -3.51 11.73 -2.43
CA SER A 260 -4.30 12.98 -2.42
C SER A 260 -5.65 12.77 -1.71
N PHE A 261 -6.40 11.72 -2.07
CA PHE A 261 -7.64 11.39 -1.39
C PHE A 261 -7.44 11.04 0.09
N ALA A 262 -6.35 10.35 0.45
CA ALA A 262 -6.05 10.05 1.84
C ALA A 262 -5.79 11.32 2.66
N PHE A 263 -5.05 12.29 2.12
CA PHE A 263 -4.87 13.61 2.75
C PHE A 263 -6.17 14.40 2.85
N PHE A 264 -7.04 14.34 1.84
CA PHE A 264 -8.38 14.92 1.92
C PHE A 264 -9.24 14.29 3.03
N ILE A 265 -9.24 12.97 3.13
CA ILE A 265 -9.95 12.26 4.19
C ILE A 265 -9.39 12.67 5.56
N LEU A 266 -8.07 12.75 5.71
CA LEU A 266 -7.45 13.24 6.96
C LEU A 266 -7.79 14.70 7.26
N LEU A 267 -7.86 15.56 6.24
CA LEU A 267 -8.28 16.96 6.36
C LEU A 267 -9.69 17.08 6.93
N VAL A 268 -10.60 16.18 6.56
CA VAL A 268 -11.98 16.14 7.08
C VAL A 268 -12.04 15.45 8.44
N LEU A 269 -11.38 14.31 8.62
CA LEU A 269 -11.47 13.51 9.83
C LEU A 269 -10.78 14.15 11.03
N TYR A 270 -9.62 14.78 10.85
CA TYR A 270 -8.87 15.42 11.93
C TYR A 270 -9.72 16.44 12.72
N PRO A 271 -10.38 17.46 12.10
CA PRO A 271 -11.20 18.38 12.85
C PRO A 271 -12.48 17.75 13.42
N VAL A 272 -13.06 16.74 12.75
CA VAL A 272 -14.28 16.05 13.22
C VAL A 272 -13.99 15.21 14.47
N VAL A 273 -12.89 14.47 14.46
CA VAL A 273 -12.51 13.50 15.50
C VAL A 273 -11.66 14.16 16.59
N ASP A 274 -10.53 14.77 16.22
CA ASP A 274 -9.53 15.23 17.19
C ASP A 274 -9.81 16.64 17.76
N VAL A 275 -10.47 17.52 17.00
CA VAL A 275 -10.76 18.90 17.45
C VAL A 275 -12.14 19.03 18.06
N ARG A 276 -13.18 18.58 17.36
CA ARG A 276 -14.58 18.73 17.81
C ARG A 276 -15.10 17.53 18.60
N GLY A 277 -14.43 16.39 18.56
CA GLY A 277 -14.86 15.18 19.27
C GLY A 277 -16.24 14.67 18.84
N LEU A 278 -16.70 14.99 17.63
CA LEU A 278 -18.05 14.63 17.15
C LEU A 278 -18.20 13.13 16.88
N TRP A 279 -17.08 12.43 16.71
CA TRP A 279 -17.06 11.03 16.38
C TRP A 279 -15.86 10.33 16.99
N THR A 280 -16.08 9.12 17.52
CA THR A 280 -15.06 8.30 18.17
C THR A 280 -14.26 7.42 17.20
N GLY A 281 -14.57 7.46 15.91
CA GLY A 281 -13.99 6.58 14.89
C GLY A 281 -14.66 5.21 14.78
N ALA A 282 -15.74 4.95 15.54
CA ALA A 282 -16.50 3.71 15.45
C ALA A 282 -17.39 3.68 14.20
N PRO A 283 -17.49 2.56 13.46
CA PRO A 283 -16.96 1.24 13.79
C PRO A 283 -15.56 0.95 13.25
N PHE A 284 -14.94 1.84 12.47
CA PHE A 284 -13.71 1.55 11.72
C PHE A 284 -12.48 1.30 12.58
N PHE A 285 -12.42 1.86 13.78
CA PHE A 285 -11.29 1.60 14.66
C PHE A 285 -11.25 0.14 15.16
N TYR A 286 -12.40 -0.57 15.22
CA TYR A 286 -12.44 -1.99 15.64
C TYR A 286 -11.65 -2.91 14.70
N PRO A 287 -11.95 -2.97 13.38
CA PRO A 287 -11.12 -3.73 12.45
C PRO A 287 -9.73 -3.11 12.30
N GLY A 288 -9.57 -1.78 12.48
CA GLY A 288 -8.27 -1.13 12.47
C GLY A 288 -7.28 -1.65 13.53
N MET A 289 -7.76 -1.98 14.73
CA MET A 289 -6.93 -2.56 15.80
C MET A 289 -6.55 -4.03 15.58
N ASN A 290 -7.25 -4.74 14.69
CA ASN A 290 -7.06 -6.15 14.36
C ASN A 290 -6.95 -6.37 12.83
N SER A 291 -6.31 -5.42 12.13
CA SER A 291 -6.36 -5.38 10.66
C SER A 291 -5.75 -6.60 9.98
N ILE A 292 -4.65 -7.13 10.54
CA ILE A 292 -4.01 -8.34 10.01
C ILE A 292 -4.91 -9.56 10.23
N LEU A 293 -5.55 -9.69 11.40
CA LEU A 293 -6.49 -10.78 11.67
C LEU A 293 -7.66 -10.75 10.69
N VAL A 294 -8.26 -9.57 10.48
CA VAL A 294 -9.39 -9.43 9.56
C VAL A 294 -8.97 -9.75 8.12
N TYR A 295 -7.79 -9.28 7.69
CA TYR A 295 -7.26 -9.58 6.35
C TYR A 295 -7.01 -11.09 6.18
N VAL A 296 -6.21 -11.68 7.05
CA VAL A 296 -5.87 -13.12 7.01
C VAL A 296 -7.13 -13.98 7.11
N GLY A 297 -8.03 -13.61 8.01
CA GLY A 297 -9.30 -14.30 8.16
C GLY A 297 -10.14 -14.22 6.90
N HIS A 298 -10.22 -13.06 6.26
CA HIS A 298 -10.99 -12.93 5.03
C HIS A 298 -10.44 -13.80 3.90
N GLU A 299 -9.12 -13.78 3.68
CA GLU A 299 -8.47 -14.59 2.64
C GLU A 299 -8.63 -16.10 2.90
N VAL A 300 -8.57 -16.54 4.16
CA VAL A 300 -8.76 -17.96 4.51
C VAL A 300 -10.22 -18.40 4.36
N PHE A 301 -11.17 -17.52 4.70
CA PHE A 301 -12.59 -17.82 4.70
C PHE A 301 -13.33 -17.31 3.46
N GLU A 302 -12.64 -16.84 2.42
CA GLU A 302 -13.27 -16.19 1.27
C GLU A 302 -14.32 -17.09 0.61
N ASP A 303 -14.00 -18.37 0.40
CA ASP A 303 -14.91 -19.34 -0.23
C ASP A 303 -15.92 -20.00 0.74
N TYR A 304 -15.92 -19.60 2.02
CA TYR A 304 -16.74 -20.25 3.05
C TYR A 304 -18.02 -19.48 3.33
N PHE A 305 -19.12 -20.20 3.53
CA PHE A 305 -20.33 -19.63 4.11
C PHE A 305 -20.06 -19.16 5.55
N PRO A 306 -20.49 -17.97 5.99
CA PRO A 306 -21.39 -17.01 5.32
C PRO A 306 -20.69 -15.86 4.56
N PHE A 307 -19.37 -15.91 4.34
CA PHE A 307 -18.63 -14.85 3.64
C PHE A 307 -18.87 -14.89 2.13
N GLN A 308 -18.94 -16.08 1.56
CA GLN A 308 -19.35 -16.30 0.18
C GLN A 308 -20.26 -17.51 0.08
N TRP A 309 -21.17 -17.45 -0.88
CA TRP A 309 -22.08 -18.51 -1.26
C TRP A 309 -22.35 -18.42 -2.75
N LYS A 310 -22.75 -19.55 -3.33
CA LYS A 310 -23.08 -19.63 -4.75
C LYS A 310 -24.28 -18.72 -5.05
N LEU A 311 -24.06 -17.77 -5.95
CA LEU A 311 -25.10 -16.87 -6.43
C LEU A 311 -26.03 -17.59 -7.41
N LYS A 312 -27.29 -17.14 -7.49
CA LYS A 312 -28.24 -17.67 -8.48
C LYS A 312 -27.93 -17.10 -9.85
N ASP A 313 -27.61 -15.82 -9.90
CA ASP A 313 -27.16 -15.12 -11.10
C ASP A 313 -25.80 -14.44 -10.82
N ASN A 314 -24.75 -14.94 -11.46
CA ASN A 314 -23.40 -14.43 -11.27
C ASN A 314 -23.18 -13.03 -11.87
N GLN A 315 -24.10 -12.53 -12.70
CA GLN A 315 -24.06 -11.17 -13.25
C GLN A 315 -24.88 -10.18 -12.41
N SER A 316 -25.65 -10.65 -11.43
CA SER A 316 -26.51 -9.80 -10.62
C SER A 316 -25.70 -8.97 -9.62
N HIS A 317 -25.54 -7.67 -9.92
CA HIS A 317 -24.89 -6.72 -9.02
C HIS A 317 -25.55 -6.65 -7.63
N LYS A 318 -26.87 -6.90 -7.54
CA LYS A 318 -27.60 -6.87 -6.26
C LYS A 318 -27.20 -8.05 -5.36
N GLU A 319 -27.04 -9.23 -5.94
CA GLU A 319 -26.61 -10.43 -5.20
C GLU A 319 -25.19 -10.27 -4.69
N HIS A 320 -24.27 -9.83 -5.57
CA HIS A 320 -22.90 -9.49 -5.21
C HIS A 320 -22.83 -8.43 -4.11
N LEU A 321 -23.60 -7.34 -4.23
CA LEU A 321 -23.62 -6.28 -3.23
C LEU A 321 -24.12 -6.80 -1.86
N THR A 322 -25.18 -7.60 -1.86
CA THR A 322 -25.75 -8.17 -0.63
C THR A 322 -24.75 -9.08 0.07
N GLN A 323 -24.06 -9.93 -0.69
CA GLN A 323 -23.01 -10.81 -0.19
C GLN A 323 -21.85 -10.04 0.41
N ASN A 324 -21.31 -9.06 -0.31
CA ASN A 324 -20.19 -8.25 0.16
C ASN A 324 -20.55 -7.41 1.39
N ILE A 325 -21.78 -6.85 1.46
CA ILE A 325 -22.26 -6.13 2.64
C ILE A 325 -22.35 -7.08 3.85
N LEU A 326 -22.90 -8.28 3.68
CA LEU A 326 -23.02 -9.25 4.77
C LEU A 326 -21.63 -9.68 5.27
N ALA A 327 -20.73 -10.05 4.37
CA ALA A 327 -19.35 -10.43 4.69
C ALA A 327 -18.63 -9.31 5.46
N THR A 328 -18.76 -8.06 4.99
CA THR A 328 -18.16 -6.89 5.65
C THR A 328 -18.76 -6.65 7.03
N ALA A 329 -20.09 -6.73 7.17
CA ALA A 329 -20.77 -6.55 8.45
C ALA A 329 -20.35 -7.61 9.47
N LEU A 330 -20.17 -8.86 9.03
CA LEU A 330 -19.67 -9.95 9.87
C LEU A 330 -18.24 -9.70 10.34
N TRP A 331 -17.33 -9.27 9.45
CA TRP A 331 -15.96 -8.92 9.86
C TRP A 331 -15.92 -7.76 10.85
N VAL A 332 -16.77 -6.75 10.68
CA VAL A 332 -16.91 -5.64 11.65
C VAL A 332 -17.44 -6.15 12.99
N LEU A 333 -18.42 -7.06 12.99
CA LEU A 333 -18.96 -7.67 14.21
C LEU A 333 -17.90 -8.52 14.93
N ILE A 334 -17.14 -9.34 14.19
CA ILE A 334 -16.04 -10.15 14.73
C ILE A 334 -14.98 -9.23 15.34
N ALA A 335 -14.57 -8.18 14.63
CA ALA A 335 -13.60 -7.22 15.14
C ALA A 335 -14.11 -6.49 16.40
N TYR A 336 -15.41 -6.16 16.46
CA TYR A 336 -16.04 -5.60 17.64
C TYR A 336 -16.04 -6.56 18.83
N ILE A 337 -16.34 -7.84 18.63
CA ILE A 337 -16.29 -8.88 19.68
C ILE A 337 -14.87 -9.03 20.21
N LEU A 338 -13.87 -9.09 19.32
CA LEU A 338 -12.46 -9.15 19.71
C LEU A 338 -12.03 -7.91 20.51
N TYR A 339 -12.47 -6.72 20.08
CA TYR A 339 -12.25 -5.48 20.80
C TYR A 339 -12.86 -5.52 22.21
N LYS A 340 -14.11 -5.96 22.36
CA LYS A 340 -14.77 -6.10 23.68
C LYS A 340 -14.05 -7.10 24.59
N LYS A 341 -13.49 -8.17 24.02
CA LYS A 341 -12.67 -9.15 24.74
C LYS A 341 -11.21 -8.72 24.95
N LYS A 342 -10.81 -7.54 24.47
CA LYS A 342 -9.42 -7.03 24.50
C LYS A 342 -8.40 -7.97 23.85
N ILE A 343 -8.83 -8.74 22.85
CA ILE A 343 -7.96 -9.62 22.08
C ILE A 343 -7.44 -8.82 20.87
N PHE A 344 -6.12 -8.62 20.84
CA PHE A 344 -5.45 -7.88 19.77
C PHE A 344 -4.31 -8.71 19.19
N TRP A 345 -4.48 -9.18 17.96
CA TRP A 345 -3.41 -9.90 17.28
C TRP A 345 -2.38 -8.90 16.76
N LYS A 346 -1.24 -8.84 17.45
CA LYS A 346 -0.10 -8.00 17.08
C LYS A 346 1.05 -8.89 16.65
N ILE A 347 1.66 -8.53 15.53
CA ILE A 347 2.88 -9.13 14.97
C ILE A 347 4.02 -8.15 15.14
#